data_AF-A0A2D0B5Z9-F1
#
_entry.id   AF-A0A2D0B5Z9-F1
#
_cell.length_a   1.000
_cell.length_b   1.000
_cell.length_c   1.000
_cell.angle_alpha   90.00
_cell.angle_beta   90.00
_cell.angle_gamma   90.00
#
_symmetry.space_group_name_H-M   'P 1'
#
loop_
_entity.id
_entity.type
_entity.pdbx_description
1 polymer ?
#
loop_
_entity_poly.entity_id
_entity_poly.type
_entity_poly.pdbx_seq_one_letter_code
_entity_poly.pdbx_strand_id
1 'polypeptide(L)'
;MLFVSGLLLWAPFPLAFLAVSSASFSASGMAGLGAVYLLQGLSAIIWHCAFVSALLLVAYVFIQKPWKRKPISILFVLQLLSLGGMAVMADKAGLAIFGPATTFVDYATDTSHRWSDPSSRFMQALGTPDWSVSPLHQPSDVAVARRLYKSSTSLRRQLQENGNMFCKLALYIDPQGLEFLTKEVWTTPPPSCSLADAAENAMRYNNYPAATWLVERVDVADLPRLAEALQESTKHITSMNGDTANVDNESRVLPVFELMFKRGLRADSKPNGRSLLSRATQDRKAKIVAMLLAHGADPNEVVGKTPLLHKAISLGSAFTKAFLAAPSVRVNVSGYDGGSTMYVAMLYANPDTIAALLDAGASLSASSEELVMAEDAKVLQLLLDHGANPRWRDQEGNTLLAYLYMKENFSEMAAILVKAGLPLNARNRYGATILNYLRSANKLEGDARKALIDLGAQQGKADRRLTLIYDGGQLIVNANYVIRLHSGKEIIGSTDLFGKTNWVPDGTPYEVELAGRPPL
;
A
#
# COMPACT_ATOMS: atom_id res chain seq x y z
N MET A 1 24.26 -65.72 7.05
CA MET A 1 23.44 -64.61 6.49
C MET A 1 22.26 -65.10 5.63
N LEU A 2 21.80 -66.35 5.81
CA LEU A 2 20.61 -66.91 5.14
C LEU A 2 19.45 -67.20 6.13
N PHE A 3 19.46 -66.55 7.30
CA PHE A 3 18.49 -66.82 8.37
C PHE A 3 17.69 -65.58 8.80
N VAL A 4 17.82 -64.45 8.11
CA VAL A 4 17.06 -63.21 8.43
C VAL A 4 16.10 -62.82 7.29
N SER A 5 16.21 -63.42 6.09
CA SER A 5 15.30 -63.19 4.97
C SER A 5 13.97 -63.97 5.07
N GLY A 6 13.87 -64.95 5.98
CA GLY A 6 12.69 -65.82 6.10
C GLY A 6 11.63 -65.38 7.13
N LEU A 7 11.91 -64.35 7.94
CA LEU A 7 11.07 -63.98 9.10
C LEU A 7 10.14 -62.78 8.87
N LEU A 8 10.28 -62.08 7.74
CA LEU A 8 9.42 -60.94 7.39
C LEU A 8 8.37 -61.25 6.32
N LEU A 9 8.37 -62.48 5.77
CA LEU A 9 7.52 -62.89 4.64
C LEU A 9 6.35 -63.80 5.03
N TRP A 10 6.20 -64.25 6.29
CA TRP A 10 5.13 -65.16 6.71
C TRP A 10 4.43 -64.71 8.02
N ALA A 11 3.40 -63.86 7.85
CA ALA A 11 2.09 -63.83 8.57
C ALA A 11 2.01 -63.44 10.08
N PRO A 12 0.84 -62.94 10.59
CA PRO A 12 -0.47 -62.86 9.93
C PRO A 12 -1.22 -61.51 10.01
N PHE A 13 -1.97 -61.23 8.94
CA PHE A 13 -3.25 -60.49 8.98
C PHE A 13 -4.25 -61.18 9.93
N PRO A 14 -5.23 -60.46 10.51
CA PRO A 14 -6.61 -60.64 10.01
C PRO A 14 -7.38 -59.30 9.96
N LEU A 15 -8.05 -58.95 8.86
CA LEU A 15 -9.40 -59.38 8.44
C LEU A 15 -10.50 -58.99 9.44
N ALA A 16 -11.44 -58.19 8.91
CA ALA A 16 -12.84 -57.95 9.34
C ALA A 16 -13.15 -56.58 9.97
N PHE A 17 -13.54 -55.63 9.11
CA PHE A 17 -14.55 -54.57 9.22
C PHE A 17 -14.16 -53.56 8.11
N LEU A 18 -14.72 -53.55 6.90
CA LEU A 18 -16.14 -53.61 6.57
C LEU A 18 -16.32 -54.19 5.16
N ALA A 19 -16.99 -55.34 5.11
CA ALA A 19 -17.95 -55.57 4.06
C ALA A 19 -19.07 -54.52 4.21
N VAL A 20 -19.04 -53.49 3.36
CA VAL A 20 -20.23 -52.76 2.91
C VAL A 20 -20.15 -52.85 1.39
N SER A 21 -20.49 -54.02 0.86
CA SER A 21 -21.79 -54.27 0.22
C SER A 21 -21.94 -53.51 -1.10
N SER A 22 -21.70 -54.24 -2.18
CA SER A 22 -22.37 -54.03 -3.45
C SER A 22 -23.88 -54.21 -3.28
N ALA A 23 -24.57 -53.20 -2.77
CA ALA A 23 -26.00 -53.00 -2.93
C ALA A 23 -26.33 -51.55 -2.54
N SER A 24 -26.89 -50.82 -3.50
CA SER A 24 -27.41 -49.44 -3.37
C SER A 24 -26.40 -48.34 -3.02
N PHE A 25 -25.52 -48.00 -3.98
CA PHE A 25 -25.14 -46.60 -4.20
C PHE A 25 -25.50 -46.21 -5.63
N SER A 26 -26.78 -45.95 -5.81
CA SER A 26 -27.22 -45.05 -6.87
C SER A 26 -26.96 -43.62 -6.39
N ALA A 27 -26.44 -42.78 -7.30
CA ALA A 27 -26.36 -41.32 -7.19
C ALA A 27 -25.66 -40.72 -5.94
N SER A 28 -24.32 -40.67 -5.93
CA SER A 28 -23.52 -39.49 -5.47
C SER A 28 -22.02 -39.81 -5.30
N GLY A 29 -21.17 -39.17 -6.12
CA GLY A 29 -19.98 -38.43 -5.67
C GLY A 29 -18.78 -39.06 -4.95
N MET A 30 -18.64 -40.38 -4.70
CA MET A 30 -17.50 -40.90 -3.90
C MET A 30 -16.74 -42.13 -4.44
N ALA A 31 -16.51 -42.23 -5.76
CA ALA A 31 -15.60 -43.23 -6.33
C ALA A 31 -14.10 -42.86 -6.20
N GLY A 32 -13.78 -41.57 -5.99
CA GLY A 32 -12.39 -41.08 -5.96
C GLY A 32 -11.63 -41.43 -4.67
N LEU A 33 -12.32 -41.52 -3.52
CA LEU A 33 -11.67 -41.69 -2.22
C LEU A 33 -11.06 -43.09 -2.04
N GLY A 34 -11.72 -44.14 -2.53
CA GLY A 34 -11.19 -45.51 -2.48
C GLY A 34 -9.89 -45.70 -3.26
N ALA A 35 -9.77 -45.05 -4.42
CA ALA A 35 -8.54 -45.06 -5.23
C ALA A 35 -7.39 -44.29 -4.56
N VAL A 36 -7.70 -43.19 -3.87
CA VAL A 36 -6.71 -42.37 -3.15
C VAL A 36 -6.13 -43.14 -1.96
N TYR A 37 -6.94 -43.86 -1.18
CA TYR A 37 -6.43 -44.67 -0.06
C TYR A 37 -5.61 -45.87 -0.53
N LEU A 38 -5.95 -46.47 -1.67
CA LEU A 38 -5.22 -47.59 -2.26
C LEU A 38 -3.86 -47.12 -2.83
N LEU A 39 -3.81 -45.94 -3.44
CA LEU A 39 -2.58 -45.29 -3.89
C LEU A 39 -1.69 -44.83 -2.72
N GLN A 40 -2.28 -44.32 -1.63
CA GLN A 40 -1.52 -43.98 -0.42
C GLN A 40 -0.94 -45.22 0.27
N GLY A 41 -1.69 -46.32 0.33
CA GLY A 41 -1.20 -47.61 0.86
C GLY A 41 -0.03 -48.16 0.05
N LEU A 42 -0.13 -48.13 -1.28
CA LEU A 42 0.95 -48.55 -2.18
C LEU A 42 2.19 -47.64 -2.09
N SER A 43 1.98 -46.32 -1.97
CA SER A 43 3.05 -45.34 -1.74
C SER A 43 3.82 -45.63 -0.45
N ALA A 44 3.12 -45.88 0.66
CA ALA A 44 3.75 -46.15 1.95
C ALA A 44 4.61 -47.43 1.92
N ILE A 45 4.17 -48.46 1.21
CA ILE A 45 4.92 -49.71 1.02
C ILE A 45 6.20 -49.46 0.21
N ILE A 46 6.13 -48.67 -0.88
CA ILE A 46 7.29 -48.32 -1.70
C ILE A 46 8.33 -47.55 -0.88
N TRP A 47 7.90 -46.59 -0.06
CA TRP A 47 8.78 -45.83 0.82
C TRP A 47 9.46 -46.71 1.88
N HIS A 48 8.74 -47.67 2.47
CA HIS A 48 9.33 -48.59 3.46
C HIS A 48 10.34 -49.54 2.81
N CYS A 49 10.06 -50.07 1.62
CA CYS A 49 11.00 -50.90 0.87
C CYS A 49 12.26 -50.12 0.45
N ALA A 50 12.12 -48.86 0.03
CA ALA A 50 13.24 -47.99 -0.31
C ALA A 50 14.11 -47.66 0.91
N PHE A 51 13.48 -47.38 2.07
CA PHE A 51 14.17 -47.07 3.32
C PHE A 51 14.97 -48.27 3.85
N VAL A 52 14.37 -49.47 3.84
CA VAL A 52 15.06 -50.72 4.25
C VAL A 52 16.21 -51.03 3.29
N SER A 53 16.04 -50.81 1.99
CA SER A 53 17.09 -51.00 0.99
C SER A 53 18.26 -50.03 1.21
N ALA A 54 17.99 -48.76 1.54
CA ALA A 54 19.00 -47.76 1.85
C ALA A 54 19.78 -48.09 3.13
N LEU A 55 19.10 -48.55 4.20
CA LEU A 55 19.74 -48.98 5.44
C LEU A 55 20.64 -50.20 5.25
N LEU A 56 20.22 -51.18 4.44
CA LEU A 56 21.04 -52.33 4.08
C LEU A 56 22.26 -51.93 3.25
N LEU A 57 22.14 -50.91 2.39
CA LEU A 57 23.24 -50.36 1.60
C LEU A 57 24.25 -49.58 2.46
N VAL A 58 23.77 -48.81 3.44
CA VAL A 58 24.61 -48.14 4.43
C VAL A 58 25.35 -49.17 5.29
N ALA A 59 24.66 -50.21 5.77
CA ALA A 59 25.30 -51.31 6.49
C ALA A 59 26.34 -52.04 5.62
N TYR A 60 26.06 -52.25 4.33
CA TYR A 60 27.01 -52.84 3.38
C TYR A 60 28.26 -51.98 3.15
N VAL A 61 28.10 -50.66 3.06
CA VAL A 61 29.21 -49.70 2.93
C VAL A 61 30.05 -49.63 4.21
N PHE A 62 29.44 -49.70 5.39
CA PHE A 62 30.16 -49.70 6.67
C PHE A 62 30.93 -51.00 6.95
N ILE A 63 30.50 -52.12 6.37
CA ILE A 63 31.20 -53.42 6.52
C ILE A 63 32.46 -53.49 5.64
N GLN A 64 32.62 -52.63 4.62
CA GLN A 64 33.82 -52.62 3.77
C GLN A 64 34.86 -51.58 4.22
N LYS A 65 36.00 -52.08 4.74
CA LYS A 65 37.24 -51.31 5.01
C LYS A 65 37.90 -50.79 3.70
N PRO A 66 38.77 -49.76 3.77
CA PRO A 66 38.83 -48.73 2.73
C PRO A 66 39.75 -49.04 1.53
N TRP A 67 39.20 -48.78 0.33
CA TRP A 67 39.80 -48.19 -0.88
C TRP A 67 41.24 -48.57 -1.27
N LYS A 68 41.39 -49.34 -2.37
CA LYS A 68 42.49 -49.13 -3.35
C LYS A 68 42.05 -49.39 -4.81
N ARG A 69 42.10 -48.30 -5.60
CA ARG A 69 42.41 -48.17 -7.05
C ARG A 69 41.42 -48.68 -8.14
N LYS A 70 40.65 -47.72 -8.69
CA LYS A 70 40.01 -47.57 -10.04
C LYS A 70 38.98 -48.65 -10.50
N PRO A 71 38.11 -48.39 -11.51
CA PRO A 71 37.58 -47.15 -12.09
C PRO A 71 36.13 -46.89 -11.63
N ILE A 72 35.51 -45.78 -12.05
CA ILE A 72 34.12 -45.39 -11.69
C ILE A 72 33.18 -46.59 -11.94
N SER A 73 32.64 -47.13 -10.85
CA SER A 73 31.87 -48.37 -10.85
C SER A 73 30.51 -48.15 -11.50
N ILE A 74 30.02 -49.17 -12.20
CA ILE A 74 28.65 -49.25 -12.74
C ILE A 74 27.59 -48.91 -11.67
N LEU A 75 27.93 -49.08 -10.38
CA LEU A 75 27.14 -48.67 -9.23
C LEU A 75 26.93 -47.15 -9.12
N PHE A 76 27.89 -46.31 -9.53
CA PHE A 76 27.73 -44.84 -9.53
C PHE A 76 26.77 -44.37 -10.64
N VAL A 77 26.78 -45.05 -11.79
CA VAL A 77 25.83 -44.80 -12.90
C VAL A 77 24.42 -45.30 -12.53
N LEU A 78 24.32 -46.43 -11.83
CA LEU A 78 23.05 -46.92 -11.29
C LEU A 78 22.53 -46.07 -10.14
N GLN A 79 23.39 -45.43 -9.34
CA GLN A 79 23.01 -44.42 -8.34
C GLN A 79 22.45 -43.15 -9.00
N LEU A 80 23.02 -42.68 -10.11
CA LEU A 80 22.48 -41.54 -10.85
C LEU A 80 21.14 -41.85 -11.52
N LEU A 81 20.96 -43.06 -12.04
CA LEU A 81 19.69 -43.50 -12.62
C LEU A 81 18.58 -43.70 -11.58
N SER A 82 18.93 -44.15 -10.36
CA SER A 82 17.94 -44.27 -9.28
C SER A 82 17.57 -42.93 -8.66
N LEU A 83 18.53 -41.99 -8.53
CA LEU A 83 18.23 -40.60 -8.15
C LEU A 83 17.41 -39.87 -9.22
N GLY A 84 17.69 -40.08 -10.51
CA GLY A 84 16.86 -39.59 -11.61
C GLY A 84 15.45 -40.18 -11.59
N GLY A 85 15.31 -41.47 -11.25
CA GLY A 85 14.01 -42.13 -11.09
C GLY A 85 13.20 -41.60 -9.89
N MET A 86 13.85 -41.22 -8.79
CA MET A 86 13.17 -40.59 -7.64
C MET A 86 12.72 -39.15 -7.93
N ALA A 87 13.48 -38.37 -8.72
CA ALA A 87 13.13 -37.01 -9.09
C ALA A 87 11.87 -36.94 -9.98
N VAL A 88 11.74 -37.87 -10.94
CA VAL A 88 10.58 -37.95 -11.86
C VAL A 88 9.28 -38.36 -11.13
N MET A 89 9.38 -39.08 -10.02
CA MET A 89 8.21 -39.51 -9.23
C MET A 89 7.80 -38.47 -8.17
N ALA A 90 8.72 -37.62 -7.70
CA ALA A 90 8.43 -36.54 -6.76
C ALA A 90 7.63 -35.38 -7.39
N ASP A 91 7.85 -35.13 -8.69
CA ASP A 91 7.11 -34.12 -9.46
C ASP A 91 5.60 -34.43 -9.56
N LYS A 92 5.23 -35.72 -9.51
CA LYS A 92 3.81 -36.14 -9.46
C LYS A 92 3.17 -36.09 -8.07
N ALA A 93 3.94 -35.84 -7.00
CA ALA A 93 3.47 -35.90 -5.61
C ALA A 93 3.47 -34.55 -4.86
N GLY A 94 3.87 -33.44 -5.51
CA GLY A 94 3.63 -32.09 -4.99
C GLY A 94 4.29 -31.75 -3.63
N LEU A 95 5.43 -32.37 -3.29
CA LEU A 95 6.17 -32.06 -2.06
C LEU A 95 7.29 -31.04 -2.33
N ALA A 96 7.04 -29.80 -1.91
CA ALA A 96 7.91 -28.63 -2.10
C ALA A 96 9.07 -28.57 -1.09
N ILE A 97 10.09 -29.43 -1.22
CA ILE A 97 11.26 -29.41 -0.29
C ILE A 97 12.64 -29.25 -0.97
N PHE A 98 12.79 -29.26 -2.30
CA PHE A 98 14.11 -29.09 -2.93
C PHE A 98 14.13 -28.08 -4.09
N GLY A 99 13.97 -26.79 -3.78
CA GLY A 99 14.12 -25.69 -4.73
C GLY A 99 15.50 -25.55 -5.41
N PRO A 100 16.65 -25.93 -4.80
CA PRO A 100 17.95 -25.78 -5.48
C PRO A 100 18.37 -26.97 -6.37
N ALA A 101 17.76 -28.16 -6.20
CA ALA A 101 18.19 -29.38 -6.91
C ALA A 101 17.40 -29.62 -8.21
N THR A 102 16.14 -29.20 -8.29
CA THR A 102 15.33 -29.24 -9.52
C THR A 102 15.91 -28.32 -10.59
N THR A 103 16.39 -27.14 -10.19
CA THR A 103 17.12 -26.22 -11.08
C THR A 103 18.41 -26.81 -11.63
N PHE A 104 19.09 -27.73 -10.92
CA PHE A 104 20.34 -28.34 -11.41
C PHE A 104 20.10 -29.55 -12.32
N VAL A 105 19.01 -30.31 -12.11
CA VAL A 105 18.62 -31.44 -12.97
C VAL A 105 17.95 -30.95 -14.26
N ASP A 106 17.17 -29.87 -14.21
CA ASP A 106 16.68 -29.19 -15.42
C ASP A 106 17.85 -28.61 -16.22
N TYR A 107 18.87 -28.04 -15.55
CA TYR A 107 20.08 -27.55 -16.22
C TYR A 107 20.95 -28.65 -16.84
N ALA A 108 20.92 -29.87 -16.30
CA ALA A 108 21.71 -31.01 -16.79
C ALA A 108 21.00 -31.84 -17.86
N THR A 109 19.66 -31.83 -17.90
CA THR A 109 18.86 -32.58 -18.89
C THR A 109 18.38 -31.72 -20.07
N ASP A 110 18.42 -30.39 -19.97
CA ASP A 110 17.98 -29.46 -21.04
C ASP A 110 19.13 -28.95 -21.95
N THR A 111 20.30 -29.60 -21.94
CA THR A 111 21.44 -29.21 -22.80
C THR A 111 21.56 -29.97 -24.12
N SER A 112 20.65 -30.88 -24.47
CA SER A 112 20.78 -31.70 -25.69
C SER A 112 19.71 -31.50 -26.78
N HIS A 113 18.69 -30.64 -26.61
CA HIS A 113 17.65 -30.48 -27.66
C HIS A 113 17.17 -29.06 -28.01
N ARG A 114 17.59 -27.96 -27.35
CA ARG A 114 17.01 -26.61 -27.61
C ARG A 114 17.63 -25.75 -28.72
N TRP A 115 18.67 -26.22 -29.41
CA TRP A 115 19.43 -25.37 -30.36
C TRP A 115 19.13 -25.63 -31.85
N SER A 116 18.17 -26.50 -32.18
CA SER A 116 17.86 -26.88 -33.56
C SER A 116 16.50 -26.41 -34.10
N ASP A 117 15.60 -25.87 -33.27
CA ASP A 117 14.28 -25.41 -33.73
C ASP A 117 14.37 -23.99 -34.33
N PRO A 118 14.01 -23.79 -35.62
CA PRO A 118 13.94 -22.47 -36.25
C PRO A 118 13.14 -21.43 -35.44
N SER A 119 12.16 -21.86 -34.64
CA SER A 119 11.34 -20.98 -33.80
C SER A 119 12.11 -20.39 -32.63
N SER A 120 12.95 -21.17 -31.93
CA SER A 120 13.78 -20.66 -30.82
C SER A 120 14.79 -19.61 -31.31
N ARG A 121 15.46 -19.89 -32.44
CA ARG A 121 16.42 -18.96 -33.05
C ARG A 121 15.76 -17.68 -33.58
N PHE A 122 14.54 -17.78 -34.08
CA PHE A 122 13.75 -16.63 -34.51
C PHE A 122 13.38 -15.73 -33.32
N MET A 123 12.97 -16.33 -32.20
CA MET A 123 12.68 -15.61 -30.95
C MET A 123 13.92 -14.87 -30.43
N GLN A 124 15.07 -15.55 -30.35
CA GLN A 124 16.35 -14.93 -29.98
C GLN A 124 16.73 -13.76 -30.91
N ALA A 125 16.52 -13.92 -32.23
CA ALA A 125 16.79 -12.84 -33.19
C ALA A 125 15.89 -11.60 -32.99
N LEU A 126 14.71 -11.77 -32.40
CA LEU A 126 13.82 -10.66 -32.01
C LEU A 126 14.14 -10.08 -30.63
N GLY A 127 15.25 -10.48 -30.02
CA GLY A 127 15.70 -9.95 -28.74
C GLY A 127 14.93 -10.48 -27.53
N THR A 128 14.16 -11.57 -27.68
CA THR A 128 13.48 -12.19 -26.53
C THR A 128 14.52 -12.79 -25.58
N PRO A 129 14.46 -12.52 -24.27
CA PRO A 129 15.51 -12.95 -23.35
C PRO A 129 15.62 -14.47 -23.32
N ASP A 130 16.86 -14.97 -23.41
CA ASP A 130 17.17 -16.32 -22.95
C ASP A 130 17.06 -16.29 -21.43
N TRP A 131 16.18 -17.12 -20.85
CA TRP A 131 15.93 -17.11 -19.40
C TRP A 131 17.18 -17.42 -18.56
N SER A 132 18.29 -17.81 -19.21
CA SER A 132 19.60 -18.05 -18.64
C SER A 132 20.57 -16.85 -18.66
N VAL A 133 20.31 -15.76 -19.42
CA VAL A 133 21.27 -14.66 -19.60
C VAL A 133 20.59 -13.28 -19.59
N SER A 134 20.52 -12.67 -18.41
CA SER A 134 20.24 -11.25 -18.11
C SER A 134 18.88 -10.65 -18.57
N PRO A 135 18.16 -9.88 -17.72
CA PRO A 135 16.80 -9.40 -18.03
C PRO A 135 16.72 -8.16 -18.96
N LEU A 136 17.84 -7.75 -19.57
CA LEU A 136 17.90 -6.57 -20.43
C LEU A 136 17.45 -6.93 -21.84
N HIS A 137 16.45 -6.19 -22.36
CA HIS A 137 15.93 -6.35 -23.71
C HIS A 137 17.09 -6.25 -24.70
N GLN A 138 17.35 -7.29 -25.48
CA GLN A 138 18.37 -7.22 -26.53
C GLN A 138 17.79 -6.53 -27.77
N PRO A 139 18.58 -5.72 -28.49
CA PRO A 139 18.15 -5.15 -29.76
C PRO A 139 17.76 -6.26 -30.75
N SER A 140 16.68 -6.09 -31.49
CA SER A 140 16.27 -7.07 -32.50
C SER A 140 17.26 -7.12 -33.67
N ASP A 141 17.78 -8.31 -34.01
CA ASP A 141 18.45 -8.56 -35.29
C ASP A 141 17.41 -8.93 -36.35
N VAL A 142 16.78 -7.88 -36.89
CA VAL A 142 15.76 -7.99 -37.94
C VAL A 142 16.30 -8.72 -39.19
N ALA A 143 17.59 -8.61 -39.48
CA ALA A 143 18.19 -9.27 -40.65
C ALA A 143 18.28 -10.80 -40.48
N VAL A 144 18.62 -11.27 -39.28
CA VAL A 144 18.58 -12.69 -38.93
C VAL A 144 17.13 -13.19 -38.84
N ALA A 145 16.25 -12.45 -38.17
CA ALA A 145 14.83 -12.82 -38.06
C ALA A 145 14.17 -12.96 -39.44
N ARG A 146 14.39 -12.01 -40.35
CA ARG A 146 13.89 -12.05 -41.73
C ARG A 146 14.43 -13.25 -42.52
N ARG A 147 15.72 -13.59 -42.37
CA ARG A 147 16.31 -14.77 -43.01
C ARG A 147 15.66 -16.06 -42.53
N LEU A 148 15.50 -16.23 -41.22
CA LEU A 148 14.87 -17.41 -40.61
C LEU A 148 13.39 -17.56 -41.01
N TYR A 149 12.66 -16.44 -41.02
CA TYR A 149 11.26 -16.41 -41.47
C TYR A 149 11.10 -16.79 -42.95
N LYS A 150 12.02 -16.34 -43.81
CA LYS A 150 12.01 -16.71 -45.24
C LYS A 150 12.42 -18.17 -45.48
N SER A 151 13.35 -18.72 -44.68
CA SER A 151 13.89 -20.06 -44.89
C SER A 151 13.06 -21.20 -44.30
N SER A 152 12.18 -20.94 -43.33
CA SER A 152 11.41 -22.00 -42.63
C SER A 152 9.91 -21.92 -42.88
N THR A 153 9.36 -22.89 -43.62
CA THR A 153 7.90 -23.04 -43.82
C THR A 153 7.17 -23.42 -42.53
N SER A 154 7.79 -24.25 -41.69
CA SER A 154 7.24 -24.64 -40.38
C SER A 154 7.04 -23.43 -39.46
N LEU A 155 8.05 -22.55 -39.38
CA LEU A 155 7.99 -21.32 -38.59
C LEU A 155 6.87 -20.39 -39.07
N ARG A 156 6.75 -20.17 -40.38
CA ARG A 156 5.66 -19.36 -40.95
C ARG A 156 4.29 -19.90 -40.56
N ARG A 157 4.10 -21.21 -40.66
CA ARG A 157 2.85 -21.87 -40.29
C ARG A 157 2.54 -21.70 -38.80
N GLN A 158 3.53 -21.90 -37.92
CA GLN A 158 3.35 -21.71 -36.48
C GLN A 158 2.98 -20.27 -36.11
N LEU A 159 3.60 -19.27 -36.74
CA LEU A 159 3.30 -17.86 -36.51
C LEU A 159 1.90 -17.48 -37.02
N GLN A 160 1.43 -18.10 -38.11
CA GLN A 160 0.09 -17.87 -38.66
C GLN A 160 -1.00 -18.59 -37.86
N GLU A 161 -0.73 -19.80 -37.35
CA GLU A 161 -1.69 -20.60 -36.57
C GLU A 161 -1.84 -20.10 -35.11
N ASN A 162 -0.82 -19.46 -34.54
CA ASN A 162 -0.85 -18.97 -33.16
C ASN A 162 -1.17 -17.47 -33.11
N GLY A 163 -2.46 -17.13 -33.13
CA GLY A 163 -2.90 -15.72 -33.11
C GLY A 163 -2.44 -14.92 -31.88
N ASN A 164 -2.15 -15.58 -30.75
CA ASN A 164 -1.69 -14.90 -29.53
C ASN A 164 -0.19 -14.65 -29.50
N MET A 165 0.55 -15.13 -30.50
CA MET A 165 2.01 -14.97 -30.55
C MET A 165 2.39 -13.49 -30.60
N PHE A 166 1.67 -12.66 -31.38
CA PHE A 166 1.95 -11.23 -31.49
C PHE A 166 1.90 -10.49 -30.14
N CYS A 167 0.86 -10.72 -29.34
CA CYS A 167 0.73 -10.15 -27.99
C CYS A 167 1.87 -10.61 -27.05
N LYS A 168 2.24 -11.89 -27.12
CA LYS A 168 3.36 -12.44 -26.32
C LYS A 168 4.71 -11.86 -26.74
N LEU A 169 4.87 -11.53 -28.01
CA LEU A 169 6.07 -10.94 -28.57
C LEU A 169 6.22 -9.46 -28.16
N ALA A 170 5.12 -8.71 -28.13
CA ALA A 170 5.10 -7.31 -27.68
C ALA A 170 5.63 -7.12 -26.24
N LEU A 171 5.67 -8.18 -25.44
CA LEU A 171 6.25 -8.18 -24.09
C LEU A 171 7.76 -7.87 -24.10
N TYR A 172 8.49 -8.36 -25.09
CA TYR A 172 9.95 -8.44 -25.04
C TYR A 172 10.65 -7.70 -26.17
N ILE A 173 9.96 -7.50 -27.29
CA ILE A 173 10.57 -7.00 -28.51
C ILE A 173 10.66 -5.48 -28.49
N ASP A 174 11.72 -4.95 -29.10
CA ASP A 174 11.92 -3.53 -29.32
C ASP A 174 11.06 -2.97 -30.49
N PRO A 175 11.02 -1.64 -30.70
CA PRO A 175 10.28 -1.05 -31.81
C PRO A 175 10.68 -1.56 -33.20
N GLN A 176 11.96 -1.95 -33.40
CA GLN A 176 12.45 -2.44 -34.70
C GLN A 176 11.89 -3.83 -35.03
N GLY A 177 11.86 -4.73 -34.05
CA GLY A 177 11.25 -6.04 -34.22
C GLY A 177 9.74 -5.93 -34.39
N LEU A 178 9.06 -5.03 -33.67
CA LEU A 178 7.62 -4.77 -33.87
C LEU A 178 7.31 -4.27 -35.28
N GLU A 179 8.15 -3.37 -35.82
CA GLU A 179 8.02 -2.89 -37.19
C GLU A 179 8.20 -4.01 -38.21
N PHE A 180 9.18 -4.88 -38.02
CA PHE A 180 9.37 -6.07 -38.86
C PHE A 180 8.15 -7.01 -38.79
N LEU A 181 7.67 -7.32 -37.59
CA LEU A 181 6.54 -8.23 -37.39
C LEU A 181 5.25 -7.71 -38.05
N THR A 182 4.97 -6.41 -37.93
CA THR A 182 3.75 -5.81 -38.47
C THR A 182 3.81 -5.54 -39.98
N LYS A 183 5.00 -5.35 -40.55
CA LYS A 183 5.15 -5.10 -42.01
C LYS A 183 5.36 -6.36 -42.83
N GLU A 184 6.05 -7.37 -42.28
CA GLU A 184 6.50 -8.54 -43.05
C GLU A 184 5.91 -9.87 -42.59
N VAL A 185 5.46 -10.00 -41.35
CA VAL A 185 4.93 -11.26 -40.80
C VAL A 185 3.42 -11.26 -40.70
N TRP A 186 2.84 -10.25 -40.05
CA TRP A 186 1.41 -10.03 -39.87
C TRP A 186 1.05 -8.65 -40.41
N THR A 187 0.84 -8.57 -41.73
CA THR A 187 0.40 -7.34 -42.41
C THR A 187 -0.96 -6.83 -41.92
N THR A 188 -1.75 -7.71 -41.30
CA THR A 188 -2.89 -7.37 -40.45
C THR A 188 -2.69 -8.05 -39.09
N PRO A 189 -2.90 -7.36 -37.96
CA PRO A 189 -2.77 -7.97 -36.65
C PRO A 189 -3.70 -9.19 -36.54
N PRO A 190 -3.25 -10.30 -35.93
CA PRO A 190 -4.05 -11.51 -35.84
C PRO A 190 -5.35 -11.24 -35.07
N PRO A 191 -6.48 -11.88 -35.44
CA PRO A 191 -7.79 -11.57 -34.87
C PRO A 191 -7.91 -11.81 -33.36
N SER A 192 -6.99 -12.57 -32.76
CA SER A 192 -6.98 -12.84 -31.32
C SER A 192 -6.13 -11.86 -30.48
N CYS A 193 -5.48 -10.86 -31.11
CA CYS A 193 -4.70 -9.85 -30.41
C CYS A 193 -4.73 -8.50 -31.16
N SER A 194 -5.41 -7.50 -30.58
CA SER A 194 -5.39 -6.14 -31.11
C SER A 194 -4.07 -5.42 -30.78
N LEU A 195 -3.79 -4.31 -31.49
CA LEU A 195 -2.66 -3.44 -31.14
C LEU A 195 -2.79 -2.89 -29.70
N ALA A 196 -4.01 -2.66 -29.23
CA ALA A 196 -4.27 -2.24 -27.85
C ALA A 196 -3.94 -3.35 -26.84
N ASP A 197 -4.31 -4.61 -27.11
CA ASP A 197 -3.95 -5.74 -26.25
C ASP A 197 -2.43 -5.94 -26.19
N ALA A 198 -1.73 -5.77 -27.32
CA ALA A 198 -0.27 -5.78 -27.36
C ALA A 198 0.34 -4.62 -26.56
N ALA A 199 -0.24 -3.41 -26.66
CA ALA A 199 0.23 -2.23 -25.92
C ALA A 199 0.06 -2.41 -24.40
N GLU A 200 -1.10 -2.91 -23.96
CA GLU A 200 -1.38 -3.22 -22.56
C GLU A 200 -0.38 -4.24 -22.00
N ASN A 201 -0.11 -5.30 -22.77
CA ASN A 201 0.87 -6.32 -22.42
C ASN A 201 2.29 -5.72 -22.28
N ALA A 202 2.71 -4.89 -23.23
CA ALA A 202 4.01 -4.20 -23.16
C ALA A 202 4.13 -3.33 -21.89
N MET A 203 3.06 -2.60 -21.52
CA MET A 203 3.02 -1.77 -20.30
C MET A 203 3.12 -2.63 -19.03
N ARG A 204 2.33 -3.71 -18.93
CA ARG A 204 2.33 -4.62 -17.76
C ARG A 204 3.69 -5.23 -17.48
N TYR A 205 4.52 -5.41 -18.52
CA TYR A 205 5.87 -5.97 -18.41
C TYR A 205 6.98 -4.90 -18.47
N ASN A 206 6.63 -3.62 -18.30
CA ASN A 206 7.56 -2.49 -18.27
C ASN A 206 8.38 -2.28 -19.56
N ASN A 207 7.90 -2.77 -20.71
CA ASN A 207 8.48 -2.51 -22.03
C ASN A 207 7.89 -1.21 -22.62
N TYR A 208 8.24 -0.08 -22.01
CA TYR A 208 7.76 1.24 -22.42
C TYR A 208 8.15 1.67 -23.84
N PRO A 209 9.32 1.29 -24.41
CA PRO A 209 9.61 1.54 -25.83
C PRO A 209 8.61 0.87 -26.78
N ALA A 210 8.30 -0.41 -26.56
CA ALA A 210 7.27 -1.12 -27.33
C ALA A 210 5.89 -0.50 -27.12
N ALA A 211 5.53 -0.20 -25.86
CA ALA A 211 4.26 0.44 -25.53
C ALA A 211 4.11 1.78 -26.25
N THR A 212 5.15 2.61 -26.30
CA THR A 212 5.16 3.89 -27.02
C THR A 212 4.89 3.69 -28.51
N TRP A 213 5.63 2.78 -29.15
CA TRP A 213 5.46 2.46 -30.56
C TRP A 213 4.05 1.94 -30.89
N LEU A 214 3.47 1.14 -30.00
CA LEU A 214 2.11 0.62 -30.16
C LEU A 214 1.06 1.72 -29.95
N VAL A 215 1.20 2.56 -28.92
CA VAL A 215 0.30 3.69 -28.64
C VAL A 215 0.26 4.71 -29.79
N GLU A 216 1.34 4.87 -30.55
CA GLU A 216 1.36 5.67 -31.79
C GLU A 216 0.44 5.12 -32.91
N ARG A 217 -0.05 3.88 -32.79
CA ARG A 217 -0.78 3.17 -33.84
C ARG A 217 -2.16 2.64 -33.42
N VAL A 218 -2.51 2.68 -32.13
CA VAL A 218 -3.85 2.33 -31.64
C VAL A 218 -4.89 3.41 -31.94
N ASP A 219 -6.16 3.03 -31.85
CA ASP A 219 -7.29 3.94 -31.93
C ASP A 219 -7.43 4.78 -30.67
N VAL A 220 -7.92 6.02 -30.82
CA VAL A 220 -8.09 6.97 -29.69
C VAL A 220 -9.07 6.41 -28.64
N ALA A 221 -10.02 5.57 -29.06
CA ALA A 221 -10.99 4.92 -28.19
C ALA A 221 -10.35 3.96 -27.16
N ASP A 222 -9.16 3.42 -27.46
CA ASP A 222 -8.46 2.50 -26.57
C ASP A 222 -7.61 3.22 -25.51
N LEU A 223 -7.29 4.50 -25.71
CA LEU A 223 -6.39 5.25 -24.83
C LEU A 223 -6.81 5.26 -23.35
N PRO A 224 -8.10 5.41 -22.98
CA PRO A 224 -8.52 5.34 -21.58
C PRO A 224 -8.20 3.99 -20.91
N ARG A 225 -8.42 2.86 -21.61
CA ARG A 225 -8.09 1.52 -21.12
C ARG A 225 -6.57 1.37 -20.96
N LEU A 226 -5.81 1.85 -21.94
CA LEU A 226 -4.34 1.79 -21.89
C LEU A 226 -3.76 2.67 -20.79
N ALA A 227 -4.36 3.84 -20.54
CA ALA A 227 -3.96 4.72 -19.44
C ALA A 227 -4.12 4.02 -18.07
N GLU A 228 -5.22 3.28 -17.86
CA GLU A 228 -5.39 2.45 -16.67
C GLU A 228 -4.33 1.34 -16.55
N ALA A 229 -4.08 0.60 -17.64
CA ALA A 229 -3.04 -0.42 -17.66
C ALA A 229 -1.65 0.15 -17.34
N LEU A 230 -1.36 1.34 -17.85
CA LEU A 230 -0.12 2.07 -17.58
C LEU A 230 -0.02 2.48 -16.10
N GLN A 231 -1.10 2.98 -15.47
CA GLN A 231 -1.11 3.23 -14.02
C GLN A 231 -0.85 1.95 -13.22
N GLU A 232 -1.52 0.84 -13.59
CA GLU A 232 -1.41 -0.43 -12.89
C GLU A 232 0.01 -1.02 -12.98
N SER A 233 0.70 -0.82 -14.11
CA SER A 233 2.10 -1.24 -14.27
C SER A 233 3.03 -0.64 -13.21
N THR A 234 2.69 0.53 -12.65
CA THR A 234 3.48 1.17 -11.60
C THR A 234 3.30 0.57 -10.20
N LYS A 235 2.37 -0.39 -10.02
CA LYS A 235 2.14 -1.09 -8.74
C LYS A 235 3.00 -2.33 -8.57
N HIS A 236 3.32 -3.01 -9.66
CA HIS A 236 4.00 -4.30 -9.61
C HIS A 236 5.53 -4.16 -9.67
N ILE A 237 6.20 -4.39 -8.54
CA ILE A 237 7.56 -4.92 -8.52
C ILE A 237 7.52 -6.24 -7.75
N THR A 238 7.30 -7.33 -8.48
CA THR A 238 8.00 -8.57 -8.14
C THR A 238 9.25 -8.57 -8.98
N SER A 239 10.37 -8.09 -8.41
CA SER A 239 11.67 -8.37 -8.98
C SER A 239 11.81 -9.90 -9.02
N MET A 240 11.99 -10.48 -10.21
CA MET A 240 12.40 -11.89 -10.31
C MET A 240 13.79 -12.13 -9.67
N ASN A 241 14.51 -11.07 -9.27
CA ASN A 241 15.89 -11.15 -8.80
C ASN A 241 16.14 -10.63 -7.38
N GLY A 242 15.12 -10.25 -6.59
CA GLY A 242 15.34 -9.75 -5.22
C GLY A 242 16.12 -8.42 -5.10
N ASP A 243 16.76 -7.95 -6.16
CA ASP A 243 17.43 -6.65 -6.21
C ASP A 243 16.40 -5.55 -6.47
N THR A 244 15.89 -4.97 -5.37
CA THR A 244 15.15 -3.72 -5.38
C THR A 244 16.10 -2.55 -5.61
N ALA A 245 16.63 -2.45 -6.83
CA ALA A 245 16.99 -1.12 -7.32
C ALA A 245 15.71 -0.28 -7.22
N ASN A 246 15.79 0.85 -6.52
CA ASN A 246 14.72 1.82 -6.31
C ASN A 246 14.42 2.50 -7.66
N VAL A 247 13.89 1.74 -8.63
CA VAL A 247 13.59 2.23 -9.98
C VAL A 247 12.36 3.11 -9.88
N ASP A 248 12.54 4.38 -10.23
CA ASP A 248 11.49 5.39 -10.29
C ASP A 248 10.51 5.09 -11.45
N ASN A 249 9.61 4.14 -11.21
CA ASN A 249 8.63 3.67 -12.20
C ASN A 249 7.64 4.76 -12.61
N GLU A 250 7.35 5.72 -11.73
CA GLU A 250 6.49 6.85 -12.09
C GLU A 250 7.11 7.66 -13.23
N SER A 251 8.41 7.98 -13.17
CA SER A 251 9.07 8.74 -14.24
C SER A 251 9.10 8.01 -15.58
N ARG A 252 9.15 6.67 -15.57
CA ARG A 252 9.23 5.86 -16.79
C ARG A 252 7.92 5.85 -17.58
N VAL A 253 6.78 5.97 -16.90
CA VAL A 253 5.47 5.99 -17.56
C VAL A 253 5.07 7.38 -18.08
N LEU A 254 5.68 8.46 -17.57
CA LEU A 254 5.35 9.83 -17.96
C LEU A 254 5.42 10.08 -19.48
N PRO A 255 6.46 9.64 -20.23
CA PRO A 255 6.52 9.86 -21.68
C PRO A 255 5.38 9.16 -22.43
N VAL A 256 4.96 7.98 -21.96
CA VAL A 256 3.86 7.22 -22.58
C VAL A 256 2.53 7.93 -22.31
N PHE A 257 2.30 8.42 -21.09
CA PHE A 257 1.15 9.27 -20.79
C PHE A 257 1.12 10.53 -21.65
N GLU A 258 2.25 11.22 -21.76
CA GLU A 258 2.37 12.44 -22.58
C GLU A 258 2.02 12.18 -24.05
N LEU A 259 2.45 11.03 -24.59
CA LEU A 259 2.03 10.57 -25.91
C LEU A 259 0.51 10.36 -25.98
N MET A 260 -0.08 9.67 -24.99
CA MET A 260 -1.53 9.45 -24.97
C MET A 260 -2.32 10.77 -24.95
N PHE A 261 -1.89 11.77 -24.16
CA PHE A 261 -2.52 13.10 -24.16
C PHE A 261 -2.40 13.79 -25.51
N LYS A 262 -1.21 13.77 -26.14
CA LYS A 262 -1.02 14.28 -27.52
C LYS A 262 -1.92 13.59 -28.54
N ARG A 263 -2.26 12.32 -28.31
CA ARG A 263 -3.16 11.53 -29.15
C ARG A 263 -4.65 11.73 -28.83
N GLY A 264 -5.00 12.54 -27.84
CA GLY A 264 -6.38 12.87 -27.50
C GLY A 264 -6.97 12.11 -26.30
N LEU A 265 -6.14 11.48 -25.46
CA LEU A 265 -6.60 11.01 -24.15
C LEU A 265 -7.12 12.20 -23.35
N ARG A 266 -8.35 12.13 -22.84
CA ARG A 266 -8.86 13.14 -21.92
C ARG A 266 -8.45 12.82 -20.48
N ALA A 267 -7.95 13.81 -19.75
CA ALA A 267 -7.52 13.62 -18.36
C ALA A 267 -8.66 13.26 -17.39
N ASP A 268 -9.90 13.62 -17.73
CA ASP A 268 -11.12 13.28 -16.99
C ASP A 268 -11.69 11.89 -17.32
N SER A 269 -10.97 11.09 -18.11
CA SER A 269 -11.39 9.74 -18.49
C SER A 269 -11.60 8.84 -17.27
N LYS A 270 -12.64 8.01 -17.32
CA LYS A 270 -13.03 7.09 -16.24
C LYS A 270 -13.02 5.63 -16.72
N PRO A 271 -11.85 5.06 -17.06
CA PRO A 271 -11.77 3.65 -17.41
C PRO A 271 -12.27 2.79 -16.23
N ASN A 272 -13.17 1.85 -16.51
CA ASN A 272 -13.90 1.05 -15.51
C ASN A 272 -14.66 1.87 -14.45
N GLY A 273 -15.17 3.06 -14.84
CA GLY A 273 -16.03 3.89 -13.98
C GLY A 273 -15.29 4.72 -12.94
N ARG A 274 -13.95 4.72 -12.95
CA ARG A 274 -13.12 5.44 -11.97
C ARG A 274 -12.15 6.39 -12.67
N SER A 275 -12.08 7.62 -12.19
CA SER A 275 -11.17 8.65 -12.73
C SER A 275 -9.71 8.24 -12.59
N LEU A 276 -8.92 8.55 -13.63
CA LEU A 276 -7.47 8.41 -13.61
C LEU A 276 -6.83 9.19 -12.45
N LEU A 277 -7.34 10.38 -12.13
CA LEU A 277 -6.82 11.22 -11.04
C LEU A 277 -7.12 10.62 -9.67
N SER A 278 -8.37 10.21 -9.43
CA SER A 278 -8.77 9.49 -8.21
C SER A 278 -7.92 8.24 -7.98
N ARG A 279 -7.69 7.45 -9.03
CA ARG A 279 -6.86 6.23 -8.96
C ARG A 279 -5.41 6.57 -8.62
N ALA A 280 -4.77 7.48 -9.36
CA ALA A 280 -3.40 7.90 -9.09
C ALA A 280 -3.21 8.44 -7.66
N THR A 281 -4.19 9.19 -7.15
CA THR A 281 -4.16 9.73 -5.79
C THR A 281 -4.26 8.61 -4.74
N GLN A 282 -5.15 7.63 -4.93
CA GLN A 282 -5.27 6.49 -4.01
C GLN A 282 -4.05 5.58 -4.05
N ASP A 283 -3.46 5.40 -5.22
CA ASP A 283 -2.25 4.60 -5.43
C ASP A 283 -0.97 5.36 -5.03
N ARG A 284 -1.11 6.58 -4.49
CA ARG A 284 -0.04 7.46 -4.00
C ARG A 284 1.02 7.76 -5.06
N LYS A 285 0.60 8.03 -6.31
CA LYS A 285 1.48 8.32 -7.46
C LYS A 285 1.57 9.83 -7.74
N ALA A 286 2.43 10.53 -7.00
CA ALA A 286 2.48 12.00 -7.01
C ALA A 286 2.79 12.60 -8.38
N LYS A 287 3.68 11.99 -9.19
CA LYS A 287 4.04 12.52 -10.50
C LYS A 287 2.93 12.34 -11.52
N ILE A 288 2.22 11.22 -11.46
CA ILE A 288 1.06 10.94 -12.31
C ILE A 288 -0.08 11.89 -11.95
N VAL A 289 -0.33 12.15 -10.65
CA VAL A 289 -1.29 13.16 -10.20
C VAL A 289 -0.95 14.54 -10.77
N ALA A 290 0.29 14.99 -10.64
CA ALA A 290 0.72 16.28 -11.18
C ALA A 290 0.53 16.39 -12.69
N MET A 291 0.87 15.33 -13.43
CA MET A 291 0.66 15.26 -14.88
C MET A 291 -0.82 15.31 -15.27
N LEU A 292 -1.68 14.53 -14.60
CA LEU A 292 -3.11 14.52 -14.88
C LEU A 292 -3.76 15.90 -14.64
N LEU A 293 -3.39 16.56 -13.55
CA LEU A 293 -3.86 17.92 -13.23
C LEU A 293 -3.36 18.95 -14.25
N ALA A 294 -2.10 18.86 -14.68
CA ALA A 294 -1.54 19.72 -15.71
C ALA A 294 -2.25 19.57 -17.07
N HIS A 295 -2.78 18.37 -17.36
CA HIS A 295 -3.59 18.08 -18.55
C HIS A 295 -5.10 18.27 -18.34
N GLY A 296 -5.51 18.94 -17.24
CA GLY A 296 -6.90 19.38 -17.03
C GLY A 296 -7.83 18.36 -16.37
N ALA A 297 -7.31 17.37 -15.64
CA ALA A 297 -8.15 16.55 -14.76
C ALA A 297 -8.83 17.43 -13.70
N ASP A 298 -10.07 17.11 -13.32
CA ASP A 298 -10.83 17.89 -12.34
C ASP A 298 -10.27 17.71 -10.92
N PRO A 299 -9.65 18.73 -10.30
CA PRO A 299 -9.11 18.62 -8.94
C PRO A 299 -10.21 18.52 -7.88
N ASN A 300 -11.48 18.79 -8.22
CA ASN A 300 -12.60 18.87 -7.28
C ASN A 300 -13.38 17.55 -7.17
N GLU A 301 -12.81 16.45 -7.66
CA GLU A 301 -13.39 15.12 -7.51
C GLU A 301 -13.63 14.76 -6.03
N VAL A 302 -14.66 13.96 -5.79
CA VAL A 302 -14.98 13.43 -4.47
C VAL A 302 -14.85 11.92 -4.51
N VAL A 303 -14.09 11.35 -3.57
CA VAL A 303 -13.97 9.90 -3.39
C VAL A 303 -14.82 9.51 -2.20
N GLY A 304 -15.91 8.78 -2.47
CA GLY A 304 -16.93 8.51 -1.45
C GLY A 304 -17.59 9.82 -1.02
N LYS A 305 -17.24 10.31 0.17
CA LYS A 305 -17.69 11.62 0.68
C LYS A 305 -16.53 12.59 0.99
N THR A 306 -15.30 12.22 0.62
CA THR A 306 -14.10 13.02 0.91
C THR A 306 -13.63 13.75 -0.34
N PRO A 307 -13.51 15.09 -0.33
CA PRO A 307 -12.88 15.84 -1.40
C PRO A 307 -11.46 15.33 -1.67
N LEU A 308 -11.08 15.18 -2.93
CA LEU A 308 -9.77 14.63 -3.29
C LEU A 308 -8.62 15.51 -2.78
N LEU A 309 -8.84 16.82 -2.67
CA LEU A 309 -7.91 17.76 -2.01
C LEU A 309 -7.62 17.37 -0.55
N HIS A 310 -8.61 16.98 0.24
CA HIS A 310 -8.37 16.52 1.63
C HIS A 310 -7.50 15.27 1.67
N LYS A 311 -7.74 14.34 0.73
CA LYS A 311 -6.88 13.17 0.59
C LYS A 311 -5.46 13.59 0.22
N ALA A 312 -5.29 14.50 -0.73
CA ALA A 312 -3.98 15.03 -1.13
C ALA A 312 -3.22 15.65 0.05
N ILE A 313 -3.89 16.43 0.89
CA ILE A 313 -3.31 17.03 2.11
C ILE A 313 -2.77 15.95 3.05
N SER A 314 -3.57 14.91 3.34
CA SER A 314 -3.16 13.77 4.18
C SER A 314 -2.00 12.94 3.60
N LEU A 315 -1.76 13.03 2.28
CA LEU A 315 -0.69 12.31 1.58
C LEU A 315 0.62 13.11 1.56
N GLY A 316 0.56 14.43 1.80
CA GLY A 316 1.71 15.29 1.99
C GLY A 316 1.87 16.41 0.95
N SER A 317 3.02 17.09 1.04
CA SER A 317 3.29 18.34 0.32
C SER A 317 3.32 18.18 -1.20
N ALA A 318 3.85 17.06 -1.73
CA ALA A 318 3.93 16.83 -3.17
C ALA A 318 2.54 16.76 -3.83
N PHE A 319 1.60 16.05 -3.19
CA PHE A 319 0.21 16.00 -3.67
C PHE A 319 -0.46 17.35 -3.51
N THR A 320 -0.34 17.99 -2.34
CA THR A 320 -0.98 19.28 -2.11
C THR A 320 -0.52 20.32 -3.12
N LYS A 321 0.78 20.43 -3.40
CA LYS A 321 1.33 21.33 -4.43
C LYS A 321 0.79 21.02 -5.82
N ALA A 322 0.65 19.74 -6.18
CA ALA A 322 0.07 19.36 -7.47
C ALA A 322 -1.38 19.83 -7.59
N PHE A 323 -2.20 19.63 -6.55
CA PHE A 323 -3.59 20.11 -6.52
C PHE A 323 -3.68 21.64 -6.55
N LEU A 324 -2.85 22.35 -5.79
CA LEU A 324 -2.86 23.82 -5.78
C LEU A 324 -2.37 24.44 -7.10
N ALA A 325 -1.58 23.72 -7.88
CA ALA A 325 -1.18 24.14 -9.22
C ALA A 325 -2.31 24.01 -10.26
N ALA A 326 -3.40 23.30 -9.95
CA ALA A 326 -4.51 23.12 -10.88
C ALA A 326 -5.40 24.38 -10.91
N PRO A 327 -5.63 25.02 -12.09
CA PRO A 327 -6.31 26.31 -12.17
C PRO A 327 -7.74 26.36 -11.59
N SER A 328 -8.44 25.23 -11.56
CA SER A 328 -9.83 25.12 -11.13
C SER A 328 -10.00 24.55 -9.72
N VAL A 329 -8.92 24.40 -8.95
CA VAL A 329 -8.98 23.82 -7.61
C VAL A 329 -9.77 24.71 -6.65
N ARG A 330 -10.77 24.11 -6.00
CA ARG A 330 -11.49 24.74 -4.90
C ARG A 330 -10.74 24.43 -3.61
N VAL A 331 -10.03 25.43 -3.11
CA VAL A 331 -9.26 25.28 -1.86
C VAL A 331 -10.20 25.16 -0.66
N ASN A 332 -11.31 25.90 -0.64
CA ASN A 332 -12.27 25.91 0.46
C ASN A 332 -13.36 24.85 0.26
N VAL A 333 -13.07 23.61 0.65
CA VAL A 333 -13.98 22.47 0.58
C VAL A 333 -14.21 21.88 1.97
N SER A 334 -15.45 21.45 2.22
CA SER A 334 -15.85 20.78 3.46
C SER A 334 -15.90 19.27 3.27
N GLY A 335 -15.35 18.54 4.23
CA GLY A 335 -15.44 17.09 4.34
C GLY A 335 -16.86 16.66 4.76
N TYR A 336 -17.08 15.35 4.80
CA TYR A 336 -18.38 14.79 5.21
C TYR A 336 -18.68 14.99 6.70
N ASP A 337 -17.63 15.15 7.51
CA ASP A 337 -17.65 15.46 8.94
C ASP A 337 -17.81 16.96 9.21
N GLY A 338 -17.93 17.78 8.16
CA GLY A 338 -17.93 19.23 8.27
C GLY A 338 -16.53 19.84 8.40
N GLY A 339 -15.47 19.03 8.42
CA GLY A 339 -14.09 19.49 8.52
C GLY A 339 -13.70 20.37 7.32
N SER A 340 -13.19 21.57 7.57
CA SER A 340 -12.67 22.45 6.53
C SER A 340 -11.32 21.95 6.00
N THR A 341 -10.89 22.45 4.84
CA THR A 341 -9.54 22.22 4.33
C THR A 341 -8.46 22.57 5.34
N MET A 342 -8.63 23.68 6.08
CA MET A 342 -7.66 24.10 7.08
C MET A 342 -7.66 23.16 8.30
N TYR A 343 -8.82 22.69 8.73
CA TYR A 343 -8.92 21.68 9.79
C TYR A 343 -8.14 20.42 9.44
N VAL A 344 -8.32 19.88 8.23
CA VAL A 344 -7.56 18.71 7.75
C VAL A 344 -6.05 19.00 7.67
N ALA A 345 -5.67 20.22 7.27
CA ALA A 345 -4.27 20.63 7.22
C ALA A 345 -3.63 20.69 8.62
N MET A 346 -4.33 21.22 9.63
CA MET A 346 -3.84 21.28 11.02
C MET A 346 -3.58 19.89 11.61
N LEU A 347 -4.31 18.86 11.16
CA LEU A 347 -4.15 17.50 11.67
C LEU A 347 -3.02 16.70 11.00
N TYR A 348 -2.79 16.92 9.70
CA TYR A 348 -1.96 16.00 8.90
C TYR A 348 -0.84 16.67 8.10
N ALA A 349 -0.87 18.00 7.97
CA ALA A 349 0.03 18.71 7.08
C ALA A 349 1.20 19.35 7.85
N ASN A 350 2.34 19.49 7.16
CA ASN A 350 3.48 20.22 7.70
C ASN A 350 3.29 21.75 7.51
N PRO A 351 4.07 22.59 8.21
CA PRO A 351 3.96 24.04 8.12
C PRO A 351 4.06 24.61 6.69
N ASP A 352 4.89 23.99 5.83
CA ASP A 352 5.05 24.45 4.45
C ASP A 352 3.80 24.16 3.59
N THR A 353 3.09 23.08 3.87
CA THR A 353 1.83 22.73 3.20
C THR A 353 0.69 23.63 3.70
N ILE A 354 0.68 23.95 4.99
CA ILE A 354 -0.25 24.93 5.58
C ILE A 354 -0.04 26.29 4.92
N ALA A 355 1.22 26.73 4.78
CA ALA A 355 1.55 27.99 4.12
C ALA A 355 1.07 28.01 2.67
N ALA A 356 1.35 26.96 1.90
CA ALA A 356 0.88 26.86 0.52
C ALA A 356 -0.65 26.90 0.39
N LEU A 357 -1.38 26.30 1.33
CA LEU A 357 -2.84 26.36 1.35
C LEU A 357 -3.35 27.77 1.66
N LEU A 358 -2.76 28.44 2.64
CA LEU A 358 -3.10 29.81 3.01
C LEU A 358 -2.80 30.80 1.86
N ASP A 359 -1.63 30.67 1.23
CA ASP A 359 -1.24 31.44 0.04
C ASP A 359 -2.23 31.24 -1.12
N ALA A 360 -2.80 30.03 -1.23
CA ALA A 360 -3.82 29.68 -2.22
C ALA A 360 -5.25 30.11 -1.80
N GLY A 361 -5.41 30.84 -0.70
CA GLY A 361 -6.69 31.38 -0.25
C GLY A 361 -7.54 30.43 0.59
N ALA A 362 -6.91 29.46 1.28
CA ALA A 362 -7.62 28.65 2.27
C ALA A 362 -8.15 29.54 3.42
N SER A 363 -9.45 29.43 3.70
CA SER A 363 -10.12 30.22 4.73
C SER A 363 -9.84 29.65 6.12
N LEU A 364 -9.50 30.54 7.04
CA LEU A 364 -9.45 30.28 8.48
C LEU A 364 -10.84 30.35 9.10
N SER A 365 -11.10 29.56 10.14
CA SER A 365 -12.34 29.63 10.88
C SER A 365 -12.46 30.95 11.66
N ALA A 366 -13.70 31.44 11.80
CA ALA A 366 -14.01 32.56 12.69
C ALA A 366 -13.83 32.20 14.18
N SER A 367 -13.92 30.91 14.54
CA SER A 367 -13.80 30.42 15.92
C SER A 367 -12.35 30.32 16.41
N SER A 368 -11.35 30.65 15.58
CA SER A 368 -9.92 30.54 15.94
C SER A 368 -9.49 29.14 16.42
N GLU A 369 -10.23 28.11 16.01
CA GLU A 369 -9.91 26.71 16.28
C GLU A 369 -8.51 26.37 15.78
N GLU A 370 -8.10 26.91 14.62
CA GLU A 370 -6.76 26.71 14.07
C GLU A 370 -5.65 27.27 14.96
N LEU A 371 -5.87 28.43 15.60
CA LEU A 371 -4.90 29.00 16.54
C LEU A 371 -4.77 28.15 17.80
N VAL A 372 -5.84 27.49 18.24
CA VAL A 372 -5.81 26.54 19.36
C VAL A 372 -5.12 25.23 18.97
N MET A 373 -5.31 24.77 17.73
CA MET A 373 -4.70 23.54 17.22
C MET A 373 -3.21 23.68 16.90
N ALA A 374 -2.70 24.91 16.72
CA ALA A 374 -1.29 25.14 16.41
C ALA A 374 -0.35 24.43 17.41
N GLU A 375 0.49 23.53 16.90
CA GLU A 375 1.46 22.80 17.72
C GLU A 375 2.72 23.60 18.02
N ASP A 376 3.07 24.54 17.13
CA ASP A 376 4.26 25.36 17.27
C ASP A 376 4.07 26.85 16.97
N ALA A 377 5.05 27.63 17.43
CA ALA A 377 5.10 29.07 17.23
C ALA A 377 5.17 29.47 15.74
N LYS A 378 5.75 28.62 14.88
CA LYS A 378 5.87 28.87 13.45
C LYS A 378 4.50 28.80 12.77
N VAL A 379 3.73 27.74 13.03
CA VAL A 379 2.35 27.58 12.55
C VAL A 379 1.48 28.69 13.12
N LEU A 380 1.61 28.99 14.41
CA LEU A 380 0.85 30.07 15.04
C LEU A 380 1.09 31.43 14.37
N GLN A 381 2.36 31.79 14.15
CA GLN A 381 2.73 33.03 13.46
C GLN A 381 2.17 33.04 12.03
N LEU A 382 2.31 31.92 11.31
CA LEU A 382 1.80 31.78 9.94
C LEU A 382 0.28 32.00 9.86
N LEU A 383 -0.49 31.46 10.79
CA LEU A 383 -1.94 31.65 10.87
C LEU A 383 -2.29 33.13 11.13
N LEU A 384 -1.58 33.78 12.05
CA LEU A 384 -1.78 35.20 12.37
C LEU A 384 -1.43 36.11 11.19
N ASP A 385 -0.36 35.80 10.47
CA ASP A 385 0.06 36.54 9.26
C ASP A 385 -1.01 36.47 8.15
N HIS A 386 -1.81 35.39 8.14
CA HIS A 386 -2.94 35.20 7.23
C HIS A 386 -4.29 35.66 7.82
N GLY A 387 -4.28 36.46 8.89
CA GLY A 387 -5.46 37.13 9.42
C GLY A 387 -6.28 36.31 10.41
N ALA A 388 -5.73 35.24 10.99
CA ALA A 388 -6.35 34.59 12.14
C ALA A 388 -6.58 35.61 13.28
N ASN A 389 -7.71 35.51 13.98
CA ASN A 389 -8.08 36.49 14.99
C ASN A 389 -7.48 36.15 16.38
N PRO A 390 -6.43 36.86 16.86
CA PRO A 390 -5.84 36.58 18.17
C PRO A 390 -6.74 37.00 19.35
N ARG A 391 -7.83 37.72 19.09
CA ARG A 391 -8.75 38.25 20.12
C ARG A 391 -9.96 37.36 20.36
N TRP A 392 -9.95 36.14 19.83
CA TRP A 392 -11.02 35.19 20.09
C TRP A 392 -11.21 34.90 21.59
N ARG A 393 -12.46 34.65 21.94
CA ARG A 393 -12.89 34.29 23.28
C ARG A 393 -13.94 33.18 23.23
N ASP A 394 -13.84 32.24 24.16
CA ASP A 394 -14.86 31.20 24.35
C ASP A 394 -16.15 31.77 24.97
N GLN A 395 -17.11 30.89 25.25
CA GLN A 395 -18.41 31.26 25.83
C GLN A 395 -18.29 31.83 27.26
N GLU A 396 -17.25 31.44 27.99
CA GLU A 396 -16.91 31.94 29.31
C GLU A 396 -16.16 33.27 29.26
N GLY A 397 -15.63 33.66 28.10
CA GLY A 397 -14.82 34.86 27.89
C GLY A 397 -13.31 34.65 28.12
N ASN A 398 -12.85 33.40 28.21
CA ASN A 398 -11.44 33.04 28.25
C ASN A 398 -10.78 33.27 26.90
N THR A 399 -9.51 33.66 26.91
CA THR A 399 -8.70 33.90 25.70
C THR A 399 -8.01 32.63 25.21
N LEU A 400 -7.45 32.65 24.00
CA LEU A 400 -6.59 31.57 23.44
C LEU A 400 -5.51 31.04 24.41
N LEU A 401 -4.90 31.90 25.23
CA LEU A 401 -3.89 31.49 26.22
C LEU A 401 -4.40 30.42 27.20
N ALA A 402 -5.71 30.37 27.47
CA ALA A 402 -6.35 29.36 28.31
C ALA A 402 -6.28 27.95 27.74
N TYR A 403 -6.07 27.82 26.43
CA TYR A 403 -6.00 26.54 25.73
C TYR A 403 -4.56 26.12 25.39
N LEU A 404 -3.62 27.07 25.42
CA LEU A 404 -2.23 26.85 24.99
C LEU A 404 -1.23 26.70 26.15
N TYR A 405 -1.60 27.02 27.39
CA TYR A 405 -0.66 27.10 28.53
C TYR A 405 0.08 25.80 28.87
N MET A 406 -0.41 24.65 28.40
CA MET A 406 0.21 23.35 28.60
C MET A 406 1.15 22.94 27.46
N LYS A 407 1.32 23.78 26.43
CA LYS A 407 2.25 23.51 25.32
C LYS A 407 3.69 23.81 25.75
N GLU A 408 4.64 22.98 25.33
CA GLU A 408 6.06 23.13 25.72
C GLU A 408 6.68 24.46 25.27
N ASN A 409 6.23 25.00 24.15
CA ASN A 409 6.66 26.27 23.54
C ASN A 409 5.73 27.44 23.88
N PHE A 410 4.91 27.32 24.93
CA PHE A 410 3.92 28.33 25.30
C PHE A 410 4.50 29.73 25.47
N SER A 411 5.68 29.88 26.06
CA SER A 411 6.29 31.21 26.28
C SER A 411 6.47 32.01 24.98
N GLU A 412 6.90 31.33 23.91
CA GLU A 412 7.06 31.93 22.59
C GLU A 412 5.70 32.22 21.95
N MET A 413 4.78 31.25 22.00
CA MET A 413 3.41 31.42 21.49
C MET A 413 2.67 32.59 22.17
N ALA A 414 2.82 32.73 23.49
CA ALA A 414 2.22 33.80 24.26
C ALA A 414 2.78 35.17 23.85
N ALA A 415 4.10 35.27 23.66
CA ALA A 415 4.73 36.50 23.17
C ALA A 415 4.22 36.89 21.77
N ILE A 416 4.09 35.91 20.86
CA ILE A 416 3.53 36.11 19.51
C ILE A 416 2.09 36.62 19.58
N LEU A 417 1.23 35.97 20.36
CA LEU A 417 -0.18 36.35 20.49
C LEU A 417 -0.34 37.75 21.10
N VAL A 418 0.43 38.07 22.15
CA VAL A 418 0.42 39.40 22.77
C VAL A 418 0.87 40.46 21.78
N LYS A 419 1.94 40.20 21.01
CA LYS A 419 2.41 41.09 19.94
C LYS A 419 1.35 41.27 18.84
N ALA A 420 0.59 40.22 18.52
CA ALA A 420 -0.54 40.28 17.59
C ALA A 420 -1.78 40.99 18.17
N GLY A 421 -1.70 41.51 19.40
CA GLY A 421 -2.77 42.31 20.01
C GLY A 421 -3.80 41.49 20.80
N LEU A 422 -3.45 40.28 21.24
CA LEU A 422 -4.23 39.54 22.22
C LEU A 422 -4.28 40.36 23.53
N PRO A 423 -5.47 40.62 24.09
CA PRO A 423 -5.60 41.34 25.35
C PRO A 423 -5.12 40.47 26.53
N LEU A 424 -3.84 40.56 26.90
CA LEU A 424 -3.22 39.70 27.92
C LEU A 424 -3.99 39.67 29.25
N ASN A 425 -4.55 40.81 29.65
CA ASN A 425 -5.28 41.00 30.91
C ASN A 425 -6.81 40.92 30.74
N ALA A 426 -7.26 40.34 29.64
CA ALA A 426 -8.64 39.99 29.38
C ALA A 426 -9.25 39.19 30.54
N ARG A 427 -10.35 39.70 31.09
CA ARG A 427 -11.11 39.02 32.14
C ARG A 427 -12.27 38.24 31.55
N ASN A 428 -12.42 36.99 31.95
CA ASN A 428 -13.59 36.19 31.62
C ASN A 428 -14.85 36.73 32.35
N ARG A 429 -16.01 36.12 32.14
CA ARG A 429 -17.29 36.56 32.73
C ARG A 429 -17.32 36.56 34.27
N TYR A 430 -16.35 35.89 34.91
CA TYR A 430 -16.19 35.82 36.36
C TYR A 430 -15.13 36.79 36.90
N GLY A 431 -14.50 37.59 36.02
CA GLY A 431 -13.47 38.56 36.38
C GLY A 431 -12.06 37.98 36.49
N ALA A 432 -11.88 36.69 36.18
CA ALA A 432 -10.60 36.00 36.26
C ALA A 432 -9.79 36.17 34.96
N THR A 433 -8.46 36.16 35.12
CA THR A 433 -7.46 36.12 34.05
C THR A 433 -6.82 34.73 34.00
N ILE A 434 -6.05 34.44 32.96
CA ILE A 434 -5.32 33.16 32.88
C ILE A 434 -4.40 32.90 34.10
N LEU A 435 -3.81 33.95 34.67
CA LEU A 435 -2.97 33.83 35.88
C LEU A 435 -3.73 33.30 37.12
N ASN A 436 -5.07 33.41 37.14
CA ASN A 436 -5.87 32.85 38.24
C ASN A 436 -5.98 31.31 38.17
N TYR A 437 -5.72 30.73 37.00
CA TYR A 437 -5.85 29.28 36.76
C TYR A 437 -4.51 28.55 36.79
N LEU A 438 -3.39 29.24 36.51
CA LEU A 438 -2.04 28.65 36.54
C LEU A 438 -1.57 28.40 37.98
N ARG A 439 -1.31 27.14 38.32
CA ARG A 439 -0.78 26.73 39.63
C ARG A 439 0.73 26.53 39.50
N SER A 440 1.50 26.86 40.54
CA SER A 440 2.93 26.55 40.58
C SER A 440 3.21 25.07 40.91
N ALA A 441 2.24 24.18 40.70
CA ALA A 441 2.31 22.79 41.12
C ALA A 441 3.07 21.89 40.13
N ASN A 442 3.02 22.22 38.84
CA ASN A 442 3.78 21.54 37.80
C ASN A 442 4.66 22.54 37.02
N LYS A 443 5.72 22.02 36.38
CA LYS A 443 6.75 22.84 35.72
C LYS A 443 6.17 23.70 34.59
N LEU A 444 5.33 23.13 33.74
CA LEU A 444 4.74 23.83 32.58
C LEU A 444 3.89 25.02 33.02
N GLU A 445 3.00 24.85 34.00
CA GLU A 445 2.20 25.96 34.54
C GLU A 445 3.06 27.01 35.23
N GLY A 446 4.13 26.60 35.92
CA GLY A 446 5.11 27.51 36.52
C GLY A 446 5.85 28.35 35.48
N ASP A 447 6.33 27.73 34.42
CA ASP A 447 7.03 28.38 33.30
C ASP A 447 6.07 29.30 32.53
N ALA A 448 4.86 28.83 32.24
CA ALA A 448 3.79 29.61 31.62
C ALA A 448 3.42 30.84 32.47
N ARG A 449 3.26 30.66 33.78
CA ARG A 449 2.97 31.75 34.71
C ARG A 449 4.08 32.78 34.71
N LYS A 450 5.34 32.35 34.75
CA LYS A 450 6.50 33.25 34.70
C LYS A 450 6.51 34.02 33.38
N ALA A 451 6.40 33.34 32.24
CA ALA A 451 6.40 33.97 30.92
C ALA A 451 5.30 35.03 30.78
N LEU A 452 4.08 34.74 31.27
CA LEU A 452 2.99 35.71 31.24
C LEU A 452 3.25 36.92 32.14
N ILE A 453 3.82 36.73 33.33
CA ILE A 453 4.23 37.83 34.22
C ILE A 453 5.30 38.70 33.54
N ASP A 454 6.29 38.08 32.90
CA ASP A 454 7.34 38.78 32.16
C ASP A 454 6.77 39.59 30.98
N LEU A 455 5.67 39.12 30.37
CA LEU A 455 4.90 39.85 29.35
C LEU A 455 3.96 40.93 29.92
N GLY A 456 3.90 41.11 31.25
CA GLY A 456 3.07 42.12 31.91
C GLY A 456 1.65 41.66 32.28
N ALA A 457 1.42 40.35 32.41
CA ALA A 457 0.14 39.83 32.86
C ALA A 457 -0.14 40.21 34.32
N GLN A 458 -1.39 40.54 34.60
CA GLN A 458 -1.88 41.00 35.91
C GLN A 458 -2.87 40.00 36.49
N GLN A 459 -2.87 39.85 37.80
CA GLN A 459 -3.82 39.00 38.51
C GLN A 459 -5.24 39.57 38.37
N GLY A 460 -6.18 38.77 37.88
CA GLY A 460 -7.62 39.05 37.89
C GLY A 460 -8.28 38.79 39.24
N LYS A 461 -9.61 38.97 39.29
CA LYS A 461 -10.40 38.57 40.47
C LYS A 461 -10.28 37.06 40.69
N ALA A 462 -10.25 36.64 41.95
CA ALA A 462 -10.28 35.23 42.29
C ALA A 462 -11.59 34.61 41.80
N ASP A 463 -11.49 33.54 41.00
CA ASP A 463 -12.64 32.75 40.58
C ASP A 463 -13.12 31.89 41.76
N ARG A 464 -14.24 32.31 42.37
CA ARG A 464 -14.87 31.67 43.53
C ARG A 464 -15.79 30.51 43.16
N ARG A 465 -15.92 30.16 41.88
CA ARG A 465 -16.73 29.01 41.47
C ARG A 465 -16.20 27.73 42.09
N LEU A 466 -17.14 26.83 42.41
CA LEU A 466 -16.81 25.52 42.94
C LEU A 466 -15.92 24.80 41.93
N THR A 467 -14.81 24.23 42.41
CA THR A 467 -13.91 23.40 41.59
C THR A 467 -14.21 21.96 41.91
N LEU A 468 -14.53 21.15 40.91
CA LEU A 468 -14.78 19.73 41.11
C LEU A 468 -13.48 18.94 40.88
N ILE A 469 -13.13 18.11 41.86
CA ILE A 469 -11.90 17.31 41.90
C ILE A 469 -12.30 15.91 42.41
N TYR A 470 -11.79 14.84 41.80
CA TYR A 470 -11.97 13.47 42.29
C TYR A 470 -10.96 13.10 43.38
N ASP A 471 -11.27 12.06 44.15
CA ASP A 471 -10.34 11.43 45.10
C ASP A 471 -9.12 10.88 44.33
N GLY A 472 -7.97 11.53 44.49
CA GLY A 472 -6.80 11.40 43.61
C GLY A 472 -6.29 12.72 43.02
N GLY A 473 -6.96 13.84 43.28
CA GLY A 473 -6.46 15.19 43.00
C GLY A 473 -6.59 15.65 41.54
N GLN A 474 -7.24 14.87 40.68
CA GLN A 474 -7.49 15.23 39.29
C GLN A 474 -8.73 16.12 39.14
N LEU A 475 -8.60 17.17 38.34
CA LEU A 475 -9.70 18.08 37.99
C LEU A 475 -10.73 17.35 37.13
N ILE A 476 -12.01 17.62 37.42
CA ILE A 476 -13.12 17.15 36.60
C ILE A 476 -13.46 18.24 35.58
N VAL A 477 -12.88 18.14 34.39
CA VAL A 477 -13.10 19.10 33.29
C VAL A 477 -14.20 18.62 32.34
N ASN A 478 -14.98 19.53 31.78
CA ASN A 478 -16.01 19.25 30.77
C ASN A 478 -16.99 18.12 31.15
N ALA A 479 -17.32 17.96 32.44
CA ALA A 479 -18.21 16.92 32.92
C ALA A 479 -19.53 17.51 33.42
N ASN A 480 -20.62 16.79 33.19
CA ASN A 480 -21.92 17.15 33.72
C ASN A 480 -21.97 16.89 35.22
N TYR A 481 -22.63 17.77 35.95
CA TYR A 481 -22.85 17.64 37.38
C TYR A 481 -24.26 18.06 37.75
N VAL A 482 -24.70 17.56 38.90
CA VAL A 482 -25.88 17.99 39.62
C VAL A 482 -25.46 18.34 41.03
N ILE A 483 -25.65 19.60 41.42
CA ILE A 483 -25.47 20.06 42.79
C ILE A 483 -26.85 20.11 43.44
N ARG A 484 -27.06 19.32 44.49
CA ARG A 484 -28.31 19.32 45.27
C ARG A 484 -28.10 20.16 46.53
N LEU A 485 -28.81 21.27 46.63
CA LEU A 485 -28.83 22.07 47.86
C LEU A 485 -29.79 21.43 48.87
N HIS A 486 -29.51 21.58 50.17
CA HIS A 486 -30.41 21.07 51.23
C HIS A 486 -31.82 21.69 51.21
N SER A 487 -32.02 22.79 50.46
CA SER A 487 -33.34 23.36 50.18
C SER A 487 -34.17 22.57 49.16
N GLY A 488 -33.62 21.49 48.59
CA GLY A 488 -34.24 20.70 47.52
C GLY A 488 -34.04 21.28 46.12
N LYS A 489 -33.35 22.42 45.97
CA LYS A 489 -33.01 23.00 44.67
C LYS A 489 -31.84 22.24 44.03
N GLU A 490 -32.02 21.82 42.80
CA GLU A 490 -30.97 21.22 41.98
C GLU A 490 -30.35 22.27 41.04
N ILE A 491 -29.02 22.25 40.94
CA ILE A 491 -28.25 23.07 40.00
C ILE A 491 -27.51 22.11 39.09
N ILE A 492 -27.92 22.10 37.83
CA ILE A 492 -27.37 21.23 36.80
C ILE A 492 -26.46 22.08 35.90
N GLY A 493 -25.31 21.55 35.53
CA GLY A 493 -24.41 22.22 34.61
C GLY A 493 -23.27 21.32 34.17
N SER A 494 -22.32 21.89 33.45
CA SER A 494 -21.06 21.26 33.08
C SER A 494 -19.90 22.07 33.66
N THR A 495 -18.84 21.37 34.06
CA THR A 495 -17.58 22.05 34.40
C THR A 495 -16.90 22.59 33.15
N ASP A 496 -16.19 23.70 33.29
CA ASP A 496 -15.34 24.22 32.22
C ASP A 496 -14.01 23.44 32.13
N LEU A 497 -13.15 23.87 31.20
CA LEU A 497 -11.81 23.33 30.97
C LEU A 497 -10.84 23.47 32.16
N PHE A 498 -11.18 24.24 33.19
CA PHE A 498 -10.43 24.35 34.45
C PHE A 498 -11.10 23.60 35.61
N GLY A 499 -12.15 22.81 35.32
CA GLY A 499 -12.89 22.03 36.29
C GLY A 499 -13.78 22.87 37.21
N LYS A 500 -14.10 24.10 36.81
CA LYS A 500 -14.97 25.00 37.56
C LYS A 500 -16.42 24.83 37.12
N THR A 501 -17.33 24.81 38.08
CA THR A 501 -18.77 24.81 37.82
C THR A 501 -19.24 26.19 37.35
N ASN A 502 -20.50 26.32 36.93
CA ASN A 502 -21.17 27.61 36.73
C ASN A 502 -21.74 28.21 38.04
N TRP A 503 -21.50 27.57 39.19
CA TRP A 503 -22.07 27.92 40.49
C TRP A 503 -21.00 28.43 41.46
N VAL A 504 -21.35 29.45 42.23
CA VAL A 504 -20.50 30.01 43.30
C VAL A 504 -21.11 29.64 44.65
N PRO A 505 -20.41 28.88 45.50
CA PRO A 505 -20.88 28.57 46.84
C PRO A 505 -21.07 29.84 47.68
N ASP A 506 -22.23 29.92 48.34
CA ASP A 506 -22.62 31.01 49.25
C ASP A 506 -22.63 30.58 50.73
N GLY A 507 -22.14 29.37 51.02
CA GLY A 507 -22.13 28.75 52.34
C GLY A 507 -23.32 27.83 52.61
N THR A 508 -24.27 27.70 51.68
CA THR A 508 -25.34 26.70 51.78
C THR A 508 -24.77 25.27 51.69
N PRO A 509 -25.19 24.33 52.56
CA PRO A 509 -24.80 22.94 52.44
C PRO A 509 -25.31 22.30 51.14
N TYR A 510 -24.46 21.54 50.46
CA TYR A 510 -24.75 20.93 49.18
C TYR A 510 -24.13 19.54 49.04
N GLU A 511 -24.75 18.71 48.19
CA GLU A 511 -24.20 17.44 47.71
C GLU A 511 -23.92 17.56 46.22
N VAL A 512 -22.87 16.88 45.73
CA VAL A 512 -22.50 16.88 44.31
C VAL A 512 -22.63 15.47 43.77
N GLU A 513 -23.44 15.32 42.74
CA GLU A 513 -23.57 14.10 41.95
C GLU A 513 -23.00 14.37 40.55
N LEU A 514 -22.15 13.47 40.07
CA LEU A 514 -21.57 13.57 38.73
C LEU A 514 -22.44 12.75 37.77
N ALA A 515 -23.14 13.46 36.89
CA ALA A 515 -23.86 12.81 35.79
C ALA A 515 -22.81 12.39 34.75
N GLY A 516 -22.93 11.16 34.22
CA GLY A 516 -21.92 10.57 33.32
C GLY A 516 -21.40 11.50 32.21
N ARG A 517 -20.21 11.17 31.67
CA ARG A 517 -19.53 11.99 30.64
C ARG A 517 -20.48 12.34 29.48
N PRO A 518 -20.48 13.58 28.97
CA PRO A 518 -21.20 13.90 27.74
C PRO A 518 -20.70 12.99 26.59
N PRO A 519 -21.55 12.69 25.59
CA PRO A 519 -21.04 12.15 24.33
C PRO A 519 -20.08 13.19 23.73
N LEU A 520 -18.89 12.71 23.34
CA LEU A 520 -17.86 13.49 22.65
C LEU A 520 -18.39 14.14 21.36
#